data_AF-A0A380AAX8-F1
#
_entry.id   AF-A0A380AAX8-F1
#
_cell.length_a   1.000
_cell.length_b   1.000
_cell.length_c   1.000
_cell.angle_alpha   90.00
_cell.angle_beta   90.00
_cell.angle_gamma   90.00
#
_symmetry.space_group_name_H-M   'P 1'
#
loop_
_entity.id
_entity.type
_entity.pdbx_description
1 polymer ?
#
loop_
_entity_poly.entity_id
_entity_poly.type
_entity_poly.pdbx_seq_one_letter_code
_entity_poly.pdbx_strand_id
1 'polypeptide(L)'
;MTQPAWPAILKPADSDELAYLENERDWLEYICLNQHLSCQGDQLIDSGGLCYPILPAIRCDEPVLASLPQIGPSHAQLELTDLKLLVQKHAAALGSCCVAKLAFITFPQGLEMVRYLDSL
;
A
#
# COMPACT_ATOMS: atom_id res chain seq x y z
N MET A 1 7.31 12.40 14.31
CA MET A 1 6.78 11.86 13.05
C MET A 1 7.49 10.55 12.80
N THR A 2 6.76 9.44 12.75
CA THR A 2 7.33 8.11 12.51
C THR A 2 7.35 7.85 11.01
N GLN A 3 8.47 7.35 10.50
CA GLN A 3 8.55 6.82 9.13
C GLN A 3 7.90 5.43 9.09
N PRO A 4 7.34 5.01 7.93
CA PRO A 4 6.77 3.67 7.79
C PRO A 4 7.78 2.57 8.09
N ALA A 5 7.34 1.55 8.84
CA ALA A 5 8.13 0.34 9.05
C ALA A 5 7.95 -0.63 7.88
N TRP A 6 8.93 -0.67 6.97
CA TRP A 6 8.92 -1.59 5.84
C TRP A 6 9.03 -3.07 6.26
N PRO A 7 8.47 -4.02 5.50
CA PRO A 7 7.74 -3.82 4.24
C PRO A 7 6.38 -3.14 4.45
N ALA A 8 5.77 -2.69 3.36
CA ALA A 8 4.47 -2.06 3.38
C ALA A 8 3.62 -2.51 2.18
N ILE A 9 2.33 -2.21 2.24
CA ILE A 9 1.41 -2.36 1.11
C ILE A 9 0.83 -1.00 0.74
N LEU A 10 0.74 -0.73 -0.56
CA LEU A 10 -0.05 0.38 -1.08
C LEU A 10 -1.48 -0.10 -1.35
N LYS A 11 -2.46 0.64 -0.83
CA LYS A 11 -3.88 0.51 -1.12
C LYS A 11 -4.33 1.73 -1.94
N PRO A 12 -4.57 1.58 -3.25
CA PRO A 12 -5.17 2.65 -4.07
C PRO A 12 -6.66 2.82 -3.75
N ALA A 13 -7.18 4.04 -3.57
CA ALA A 13 -8.56 4.31 -3.14
C ALA A 13 -9.61 3.57 -3.99
N ASP A 14 -9.43 3.58 -5.30
CA ASP A 14 -10.39 3.07 -6.30
C ASP A 14 -10.09 1.66 -6.81
N SER A 15 -9.11 0.96 -6.21
CA SER A 15 -8.76 -0.41 -6.55
C SER A 15 -8.83 -1.33 -5.34
N ASP A 16 -9.21 -2.59 -5.59
CA ASP A 16 -9.07 -3.69 -4.64
C ASP A 16 -7.69 -4.38 -4.76
N GLU A 17 -6.95 -4.11 -5.85
CA GLU A 17 -5.56 -4.56 -6.00
C GLU A 17 -4.65 -3.80 -5.03
N LEU A 18 -3.86 -4.55 -4.28
CA LEU A 18 -2.81 -4.07 -3.41
C LEU A 18 -1.46 -4.21 -4.13
N ALA A 19 -0.49 -3.38 -3.76
CA ALA A 19 0.89 -3.54 -4.21
C ALA A 19 1.80 -3.75 -3.00
N TYR A 20 2.53 -4.86 -2.96
CA TYR A 20 3.57 -5.08 -1.98
C TYR A 20 4.83 -4.24 -2.30
N LEU A 21 5.40 -3.61 -1.27
CA LEU A 21 6.61 -2.80 -1.36
C LEU A 21 7.58 -3.25 -0.26
N GLU A 22 8.72 -3.83 -0.66
CA GLU A 22 9.71 -4.37 0.29
C GLU A 22 10.36 -3.25 1.09
N ASN A 23 10.55 -2.09 0.47
CA ASN A 23 11.31 -0.98 1.03
C ASN A 23 10.96 0.36 0.35
N GLU A 24 11.55 1.45 0.84
CA GLU A 24 11.31 2.81 0.32
C GLU A 24 11.68 2.97 -1.16
N ARG A 25 12.67 2.24 -1.67
CA ARG A 25 13.04 2.29 -3.09
C ARG A 25 11.91 1.78 -3.98
N ASP A 26 11.25 0.70 -3.59
CA ASP A 26 10.13 0.13 -4.34
C ASP A 26 8.99 1.14 -4.41
N TRP A 27 8.73 1.87 -3.32
CA TRP A 27 7.78 2.99 -3.31
C TRP A 27 8.16 4.07 -4.33
N LEU A 28 9.41 4.53 -4.31
CA LEU A 28 9.89 5.55 -5.24
C LEU A 28 9.79 5.11 -6.70
N GLU A 29 10.13 3.84 -6.97
CA GLU A 29 10.00 3.26 -8.30
C GLU A 29 8.52 3.20 -8.74
N TYR A 30 7.64 2.73 -7.85
CA TYR A 30 6.21 2.63 -8.10
C TYR A 30 5.60 3.98 -8.49
N ILE A 31 5.85 5.05 -7.72
CA ILE A 31 5.30 6.38 -8.03
C ILE A 31 5.93 7.02 -9.28
N CYS A 32 7.17 6.67 -9.62
CA CYS A 32 7.81 7.15 -10.84
C CYS A 32 7.20 6.51 -12.10
N LEU A 33 6.80 5.23 -12.00
CA LEU A 33 6.14 4.49 -13.08
C LEU A 33 4.66 4.85 -13.20
N ASN A 34 4.01 5.18 -12.08
CA ASN A 34 2.57 5.44 -12.01
C ASN A 34 2.27 6.92 -11.71
N GLN A 35 2.79 7.84 -12.52
CA GLN A 35 2.65 9.30 -12.33
C GLN A 35 1.19 9.80 -12.40
N HIS A 36 0.25 8.94 -12.81
CA HIS A 36 -1.19 9.21 -12.87
C HIS A 36 -1.96 8.74 -11.63
N LEU A 37 -1.29 8.20 -10.60
CA LEU A 37 -1.94 7.81 -9.36
C LEU A 37 -2.77 8.97 -8.80
N SER A 38 -4.08 8.73 -8.67
CA SER A 38 -4.96 9.62 -7.92
C SER A 38 -4.65 9.44 -6.44
N CYS A 39 -3.72 10.25 -5.92
CA CYS A 39 -3.29 10.15 -4.53
C CYS A 39 -4.41 10.42 -3.51
N GLN A 40 -5.57 10.89 -3.96
CA GLN A 40 -6.68 11.21 -3.08
C GLN A 40 -7.32 9.92 -2.53
N GLY A 41 -7.02 9.62 -1.26
CA GLY A 41 -7.56 8.46 -0.55
C GLY A 41 -6.66 7.22 -0.62
N ASP A 42 -5.57 7.27 -1.38
CA ASP A 42 -4.53 6.25 -1.38
C ASP A 42 -3.83 6.19 -0.02
N GLN A 43 -3.50 4.97 0.41
CA GLN A 43 -2.88 4.75 1.71
C GLN A 43 -1.73 3.74 1.61
N LEU A 44 -0.65 4.02 2.33
CA LEU A 44 0.39 3.05 2.65
C LEU A 44 0.06 2.42 4.01
N ILE A 45 0.12 1.11 4.12
CA ILE A 45 -0.03 0.38 5.38
C ILE A 45 1.28 -0.35 5.65
N ASP A 46 1.94 -0.03 6.75
CA ASP A 46 3.25 -0.61 7.08
C ASP A 46 3.14 -1.97 7.81
N SER A 47 4.29 -2.60 8.07
CA SER A 47 4.36 -3.91 8.74
C SER A 47 3.84 -3.93 10.19
N GLY A 48 3.64 -2.76 10.80
CA GLY A 48 3.00 -2.60 12.10
C GLY A 48 1.49 -2.34 12.01
N GLY A 49 0.95 -2.17 10.80
CA GLY A 49 -0.44 -1.81 10.58
C GLY A 49 -0.74 -0.32 10.68
N LEU A 50 0.28 0.54 10.72
CA LEU A 50 0.06 1.99 10.70
C LEU A 50 -0.31 2.44 9.28
N CYS A 51 -1.34 3.27 9.18
CA CYS A 51 -1.83 3.82 7.92
C CYS A 51 -1.27 5.22 7.70
N TYR A 52 -0.67 5.43 6.53
CA TYR A 52 -0.11 6.70 6.09
C TYR A 52 -0.85 7.16 4.83
N PRO A 53 -1.40 8.38 4.80
CA PRO A 53 -2.05 8.89 3.60
C PRO A 53 -0.99 9.23 2.55
N ILE A 54 -1.27 8.95 1.28
CA ILE A 54 -0.44 9.45 0.19
C ILE A 54 -0.89 10.87 -0.15
N LEU A 55 0.05 11.82 -0.07
CA LEU A 55 -0.19 13.20 -0.39
C LEU A 55 0.15 13.46 -1.86
N PRO A 56 -0.70 14.15 -2.62
CA PRO A 56 -0.42 14.47 -4.01
C PRO A 56 0.83 15.33 -4.13
N ALA A 57 1.49 15.21 -5.27
CA ALA A 57 2.59 16.07 -5.65
C ALA A 57 2.14 17.54 -5.64
N ILE A 58 2.77 18.36 -4.79
CA ILE A 58 2.50 19.80 -4.76
C ILE A 58 3.27 20.44 -5.92
N ARG A 59 2.54 20.86 -6.97
CA ARG A 59 3.11 21.70 -8.03
C ARG A 59 3.18 23.15 -7.56
N CYS A 60 4.21 23.48 -6.79
CA CYS A 60 4.72 24.85 -6.76
C CYS A 60 5.65 25.02 -7.97
N ASP A 61 5.90 26.24 -8.43
CA ASP A 61 6.63 26.62 -9.67
C ASP A 61 8.12 26.19 -9.76
N GLU A 62 8.50 25.07 -9.14
CA GLU A 62 9.81 24.45 -9.10
C GLU A 62 9.97 23.34 -10.16
N PRO A 63 11.21 23.02 -10.58
CA PRO A 63 11.47 22.11 -11.67
C PRO A 63 10.92 20.69 -11.40
N VAL A 64 10.43 20.06 -12.46
CA VAL A 64 9.68 18.78 -12.60
C VAL A 64 10.10 17.60 -11.70
N LEU A 65 11.32 17.60 -11.15
CA LEU A 65 11.79 16.61 -10.18
C LEU A 65 11.19 16.76 -8.76
N ALA A 66 10.64 17.93 -8.40
CA ALA A 66 10.15 18.23 -7.05
C ALA A 66 8.71 17.77 -6.77
N SER A 67 8.01 17.20 -7.76
CA SER A 67 6.57 16.93 -7.68
C SER A 67 6.28 15.43 -7.74
N LEU A 68 6.84 14.65 -6.82
CA LEU A 68 6.41 13.27 -6.57
C LEU A 68 5.41 13.23 -5.40
N PRO A 69 4.45 12.28 -5.41
CA PRO A 69 3.63 12.00 -4.23
C PRO A 69 4.49 11.72 -3.00
N GLN A 70 4.02 12.17 -1.84
CA GLN A 70 4.74 11.99 -0.57
C GLN A 70 3.93 11.15 0.40
N ILE A 71 4.63 10.41 1.25
CA ILE A 71 3.99 9.69 2.36
C ILE A 71 3.74 10.69 3.48
N GLY A 72 2.47 10.95 3.77
CA GLY A 72 2.05 11.82 4.86
C GLY A 72 2.26 11.18 6.24
N PRO A 73 2.08 11.92 7.34
CA PRO A 73 2.16 11.37 8.69
C PRO A 73 1.08 10.30 8.91
N SER A 74 1.39 9.28 9.72
CA SER A 74 0.40 8.28 10.11
C SER A 74 -0.80 8.96 10.79
N HIS A 75 -2.00 8.48 10.45
CA HIS A 75 -3.26 9.03 10.93
C HIS A 75 -4.12 8.00 11.66
N ALA A 76 -3.82 6.71 11.51
CA ALA A 76 -4.62 5.62 12.04
C ALA A 76 -3.80 4.33 12.18
N GLN A 77 -4.33 3.42 13.00
CA GLN A 77 -3.90 2.02 13.11
C GLN A 77 -4.98 1.17 12.45
N LEU A 78 -4.58 0.30 11.51
CA LEU A 78 -5.47 -0.67 10.90
C LEU A 78 -5.74 -1.81 11.89
N GLU A 79 -6.95 -2.36 11.88
CA GLU A 79 -7.25 -3.60 12.58
C GLU A 79 -6.86 -4.81 11.73
N LEU A 80 -6.43 -5.90 12.36
CA LEU A 80 -6.06 -7.12 11.62
C LEU A 80 -7.23 -7.70 10.80
N THR A 81 -8.47 -7.49 11.26
CA THR A 81 -9.67 -7.91 10.53
C THR A 81 -9.84 -7.15 9.22
N ASP A 82 -9.49 -5.85 9.21
CA ASP A 82 -9.55 -5.03 8.01
C ASP A 82 -8.45 -5.43 7.02
N LEU A 83 -7.24 -5.72 7.51
CA LEU A 83 -6.18 -6.26 6.66
C LEU A 83 -6.61 -7.58 6.00
N LYS A 84 -7.28 -8.49 6.73
CA LYS A 84 -7.82 -9.74 6.15
C LYS A 84 -8.79 -9.47 5.02
N LEU A 85 -9.69 -8.50 5.20
CA LEU A 85 -10.63 -8.12 4.16
C LEU A 85 -9.92 -7.55 2.93
N LEU A 86 -8.92 -6.68 3.12
CA LEU A 86 -8.13 -6.13 2.03
C LEU A 86 -7.40 -7.24 1.24
N VAL A 87 -6.73 -8.16 1.91
CA VAL A 87 -6.02 -9.28 1.24
C VAL A 87 -7.00 -10.21 0.52
N GLN A 88 -8.18 -10.47 1.08
CA GLN A 88 -9.22 -11.26 0.41
C GLN A 88 -9.74 -10.59 -0.86
N LYS A 89 -9.97 -9.27 -0.81
CA LYS A 89 -10.39 -8.48 -1.98
C LYS A 89 -9.30 -8.45 -3.05
N HIS A 90 -8.04 -8.25 -2.67
CA HIS A 90 -6.89 -8.33 -3.57
C HIS A 90 -6.84 -9.64 -4.33
N ALA A 91 -6.90 -10.76 -3.59
CA ALA A 91 -6.94 -12.08 -4.20
C ALA A 91 -8.12 -12.28 -5.16
N ALA A 92 -9.31 -11.78 -4.80
CA ALA A 92 -10.46 -11.85 -5.66
C ALA A 92 -10.27 -11.02 -6.95
N ALA A 93 -9.67 -9.83 -6.85
CA ALA A 93 -9.34 -8.98 -7.98
C ALA A 93 -8.34 -9.66 -8.92
N LEU A 94 -7.37 -10.41 -8.38
CA LEU A 94 -6.43 -11.25 -9.14
C LEU A 94 -7.07 -12.55 -9.69
N GLY A 95 -8.37 -12.77 -9.52
CA GLY A 95 -9.07 -13.98 -9.99
C GLY A 95 -8.78 -15.23 -9.15
N SER A 96 -8.09 -15.10 -8.02
CA SER A 96 -7.81 -16.19 -7.08
C SER A 96 -9.06 -16.49 -6.22
N CYS A 97 -9.93 -17.38 -6.70
CA CYS A 97 -11.19 -17.73 -6.04
C CYS A 97 -11.02 -18.66 -4.81
N CYS A 98 -9.88 -19.34 -4.65
CA CYS A 98 -9.67 -20.37 -3.62
C CYS A 98 -9.16 -19.84 -2.27
N VAL A 99 -9.18 -18.53 -2.09
CA VAL A 99 -8.45 -17.82 -1.03
C VAL A 99 -9.21 -17.76 0.31
N ALA A 100 -10.35 -18.45 0.38
CA ALA A 100 -11.14 -18.67 1.60
C ALA A 100 -10.39 -19.31 2.79
N LYS A 101 -9.12 -19.72 2.60
CA LYS A 101 -8.24 -20.29 3.65
C LYS A 101 -7.07 -19.40 4.08
N LEU A 102 -7.00 -18.13 3.66
CA LEU A 102 -5.96 -17.23 4.17
C LEU A 102 -6.17 -16.96 5.65
N ALA A 103 -5.41 -17.68 6.48
CA ALA A 103 -5.34 -17.46 7.91
C ALA A 103 -3.98 -16.85 8.23
N PHE A 104 -3.97 -15.55 8.54
CA PHE A 104 -2.87 -14.90 9.22
C PHE A 104 -3.36 -14.26 10.52
N ILE A 105 -2.45 -14.12 11.48
CA ILE A 105 -2.73 -13.56 12.80
C ILE A 105 -1.84 -12.37 13.14
N THR A 106 -0.93 -11.98 12.24
CA THR A 106 -0.08 -10.79 12.39
C THR A 106 -0.03 -9.98 11.08
N PHE A 107 0.33 -8.70 11.20
CA PHE A 107 0.51 -7.82 10.04
C PHE A 107 1.62 -8.33 9.10
N PRO A 108 2.82 -8.70 9.56
CA PRO A 108 3.86 -9.24 8.68
C PRO A 108 3.41 -10.45 7.88
N GLN A 109 2.64 -11.37 8.47
CA GLN A 109 2.08 -12.52 7.74
C GLN A 109 1.07 -12.10 6.67
N GLY A 110 0.26 -11.07 6.94
CA GLY A 110 -0.67 -10.52 5.95
C GLY A 110 0.05 -9.85 4.78
N LEU A 111 1.11 -9.07 5.05
CA LEU A 111 1.93 -8.46 4.00
C LEU A 111 2.66 -9.51 3.15
N GLU A 112 3.23 -10.54 3.77
CA GLU A 112 3.82 -11.67 3.06
C GLU A 112 2.83 -12.41 2.16
N MET A 113 1.55 -12.43 2.56
CA MET A 113 0.50 -13.00 1.73
C MET A 113 0.23 -12.17 0.48
N VAL A 114 0.24 -10.84 0.59
CA VAL A 114 0.13 -9.95 -0.57
C VAL A 114 1.32 -10.19 -1.51
N ARG A 115 2.55 -10.23 -0.98
CA ARG A 115 3.76 -10.53 -1.76
C ARG A 115 3.66 -11.86 -2.51
N TYR A 116 3.10 -12.89 -1.86
CA TYR A 116 2.88 -14.19 -2.50
C TYR A 116 1.84 -14.10 -3.63
N LEU A 117 0.71 -13.43 -3.39
CA LEU A 117 -0.35 -13.28 -4.39
C LEU A 117 0.12 -12.52 -5.64
N ASP A 118 0.96 -11.48 -5.46
CA ASP A 118 1.54 -10.71 -6.57
C ASP A 118 2.53 -11.53 -7.44
N SER A 119 2.96 -12.69 -6.95
CA SER A 119 3.93 -13.57 -7.63
C SER A 119 3.29 -14.74 -8.40
N LEU A 120 1.96 -14.91 -8.31
CA LEU A 120 1.21 -15.98 -8.98
C LEU A 120 0.91 -15.65 -10.44
#